data_AF-A0A7W1NQV6-F1
#
_entry.id   AF-A0A7W1NQV6-F1
#
_cell.length_a   1.000
_cell.length_b   1.000
_cell.length_c   1.000
_cell.angle_alpha   90.00
_cell.angle_beta   90.00
_cell.angle_gamma   90.00
#
_symmetry.space_group_name_H-M   'P 1'
#
loop_
_entity.id
_entity.type
_entity.pdbx_description
1 polymer ?
#
loop_
_entity_poly.entity_id
_entity_poly.type
_entity_poly.pdbx_seq_one_letter_code
_entity_poly.pdbx_strand_id
1 'polypeptide(L)'
;MTNHNDLENLLSAVTDALLADERANLDQIVNRYAVPRHEVEGLVGIVRKLHLTLVGAQPSRRFVNRLRNDLVGTQRTNIVNRVRYLPPRVQIAAGIALVAGFMLLSRRRLIDDARQDSQEIPVLQQQ
;
A
#
# COMPACT_ATOMS: atom_id res chain seq x y z
N MET A 1 33.41 25.65 6.53
CA MET A 1 32.93 24.26 6.64
C MET A 1 31.66 24.20 5.81
N THR A 2 31.74 23.58 4.64
CA THR A 2 30.55 23.32 3.82
C THR A 2 29.60 22.43 4.61
N ASN A 3 28.35 22.87 4.76
CA ASN A 3 27.31 22.03 5.33
C ASN A 3 27.11 20.86 4.37
N HIS A 4 27.46 19.65 4.81
CA HIS A 4 27.34 18.43 4.00
C HIS A 4 25.93 18.27 3.41
N ASN A 5 24.91 18.62 4.21
CA ASN A 5 23.52 18.62 3.80
C ASN A 5 23.23 19.58 2.63
N ASP A 6 23.90 20.73 2.57
CA ASP A 6 23.68 21.71 1.50
C ASP A 6 24.26 21.21 0.17
N LEU A 7 25.37 20.47 0.22
CA LEU A 7 25.93 19.81 -0.95
C LEU A 7 25.03 18.67 -1.44
N GLU A 8 24.52 17.82 -0.55
CA GLU A 8 23.60 16.74 -0.92
C GLU A 8 22.30 17.28 -1.53
N ASN A 9 21.71 18.30 -0.90
CA ASN A 9 20.49 18.95 -1.39
C ASN A 9 20.72 19.61 -2.76
N LEU A 10 21.88 20.24 -2.97
CA LEU A 10 22.26 20.81 -4.25
C LEU A 10 22.34 19.74 -5.35
N LEU A 11 23.05 18.64 -5.08
CA LEU A 11 23.23 17.56 -6.06
C LEU A 11 21.89 16.88 -6.40
N SER A 12 21.00 16.72 -5.41
CA SER A 12 19.63 16.25 -5.64
C SER A 12 18.87 17.21 -6.55
N ALA A 13 18.87 18.51 -6.23
CA ALA A 13 18.16 19.52 -7.01
C ALA A 13 18.69 19.63 -8.46
N VAL A 14 20.00 19.52 -8.66
CA VAL A 14 20.62 19.49 -10.00
C VAL A 14 20.17 18.25 -10.77
N THR A 15 20.16 17.08 -10.12
CA THR A 15 19.75 15.82 -10.76
C THR A 15 18.28 15.85 -11.13
N ASP A 16 17.41 16.32 -10.23
CA ASP A 16 15.97 16.45 -10.47
C ASP A 16 15.66 17.43 -11.61
N ALA A 17 16.37 18.56 -11.65
CA ALA A 17 16.20 19.55 -12.71
C ALA A 17 16.62 19.00 -14.07
N LEU A 18 17.73 18.24 -14.15
CA LEU A 18 18.16 17.57 -15.38
C LEU A 18 17.17 16.49 -15.84
N LEU A 19 16.57 15.75 -14.90
CA LEU A 19 15.56 14.73 -15.24
C LEU A 19 14.23 15.35 -15.70
N ALA A 20 13.88 16.53 -15.20
CA ALA A 20 12.64 17.22 -15.54
C ALA A 20 12.73 17.99 -16.87
N ASP A 21 13.86 18.66 -17.12
CA ASP A 21 14.08 19.46 -18.33
C ASP A 21 15.57 19.48 -18.73
N GLU A 22 15.87 19.05 -19.96
CA GLU A 22 17.22 19.07 -20.53
C GLU A 22 17.82 20.49 -20.60
N ARG A 23 16.95 21.53 -20.59
CA ARG A 23 17.35 22.95 -20.65
C ARG A 23 17.40 23.63 -19.28
N ALA A 24 17.33 22.87 -18.19
CA ALA A 24 17.37 23.43 -16.84
C ALA A 24 18.60 24.34 -16.63
N ASN A 25 18.36 25.53 -16.09
CA ASN A 25 19.40 26.50 -15.77
C ASN A 25 20.11 26.11 -14.46
N LEU A 26 21.13 25.25 -14.58
CA LEU A 26 21.88 24.72 -13.43
C LEU A 26 22.59 25.82 -12.63
N ASP A 27 22.98 26.94 -13.26
CA ASP A 27 23.63 28.04 -12.56
C ASP A 27 22.71 28.69 -11.53
N GLN A 28 21.41 28.80 -11.82
CA GLN A 28 20.43 29.30 -10.84
C GLN A 28 20.28 28.35 -9.66
N ILE A 29 20.35 27.05 -9.90
CA ILE A 29 20.23 26.03 -8.84
C ILE A 29 21.49 26.07 -7.97
N VAL A 30 22.69 26.08 -8.57
CA VAL A 30 23.96 26.18 -7.85
C VAL A 30 24.03 27.43 -6.98
N ASN A 31 23.57 28.57 -7.50
CA ASN A 31 23.56 29.84 -6.76
C ASN A 31 22.59 29.87 -5.57
N ARG A 32 21.62 28.95 -5.49
CA ARG A 32 20.67 28.87 -4.36
C ARG A 32 21.28 28.24 -3.12
N TYR A 33 22.33 27.45 -3.28
CA TYR A 33 22.99 26.75 -2.18
C TYR A 33 24.32 27.43 -1.83
N ALA A 34 24.63 27.51 -0.54
CA ALA A 34 25.84 28.14 -0.03
C ALA A 34 27.09 27.25 -0.17
N VAL A 35 27.26 26.63 -1.35
CA VAL A 35 28.37 25.69 -1.64
C VAL A 35 29.34 26.34 -2.62
N PRO A 36 30.67 26.32 -2.36
CA PRO A 36 31.65 26.89 -3.25
C PRO A 36 31.64 26.22 -4.63
N ARG A 37 31.60 27.02 -5.72
CA ARG A 37 31.50 26.50 -7.11
C ARG A 37 32.55 25.46 -7.46
N HIS A 38 33.79 25.65 -7.00
CA HIS A 38 34.90 24.74 -7.29
C HIS A 38 34.71 23.33 -6.68
N GLU A 39 33.91 23.19 -5.62
CA GLU A 39 33.61 21.88 -5.00
C GLU A 39 32.54 21.12 -5.80
N VAL A 40 31.69 21.82 -6.57
CA VAL A 40 30.50 21.25 -7.22
C VAL A 40 30.66 21.09 -8.72
N GLU A 41 31.48 21.91 -9.37
CA GLU A 41 31.62 21.94 -10.84
C GLU A 41 31.96 20.57 -11.43
N GLY A 42 32.87 19.83 -10.79
CA GLY A 42 33.21 18.46 -11.20
C GLY A 42 32.04 17.50 -11.06
N LEU A 43 31.29 17.57 -9.96
CA LEU A 43 30.15 16.69 -9.69
C LEU A 43 28.98 16.99 -10.63
N VAL A 44 28.64 18.26 -10.84
CA VAL A 44 27.61 18.69 -11.80
C VAL A 44 27.96 18.23 -13.22
N GLY A 45 29.24 18.33 -13.59
CA GLY A 45 29.75 17.82 -14.86
C GLY A 45 29.55 16.30 -15.01
N ILE A 46 29.78 15.53 -13.94
CA ILE A 46 29.53 14.08 -13.92
C ILE A 46 28.04 13.78 -14.06
N VAL A 47 27.17 14.44 -13.29
CA VAL A 47 25.72 14.23 -13.36
C VAL A 47 25.20 14.52 -14.77
N ARG A 48 25.67 15.60 -15.42
CA ARG A 48 25.31 15.90 -16.81
C ARG A 48 25.76 14.81 -17.78
N LYS A 49 26.99 14.32 -17.66
CA LYS A 49 27.51 13.24 -18.52
C LYS A 49 26.72 11.95 -18.33
N LEU A 50 26.41 11.59 -17.08
CA LEU A 50 25.58 10.43 -16.77
C LEU A 50 24.17 10.58 -17.35
N HIS A 51 23.56 11.75 -17.23
CA HIS A 51 22.25 12.00 -17.83
C HIS A 51 22.26 11.81 -19.36
N LEU A 52 23.30 12.28 -20.05
CA LEU A 52 23.43 12.11 -21.49
C LEU A 52 23.69 10.66 -21.92
N THR A 53 24.39 9.87 -21.09
CA THR A 53 24.73 8.47 -21.42
C THR A 53 23.66 7.47 -20.98
N LEU A 54 22.87 7.79 -19.97
CA LEU A 54 21.82 6.93 -19.46
C LEU A 54 20.55 7.08 -20.30
N VAL A 55 20.14 5.99 -20.95
CA VAL A 55 18.86 5.93 -21.66
C VAL A 55 17.74 5.75 -20.63
N GLY A 56 16.72 6.61 -20.71
CA GLY A 56 15.53 6.49 -19.87
C GLY A 56 14.89 5.11 -20.01
N ALA A 57 14.87 4.33 -18.93
CA ALA A 57 14.20 3.04 -18.90
C ALA A 57 12.75 3.21 -18.44
N GLN A 58 11.79 2.73 -19.22
CA GLN A 58 10.39 2.78 -18.82
C GLN A 58 10.15 1.79 -17.66
N PRO A 59 9.55 2.22 -16.53
CA PRO A 59 9.26 1.34 -15.43
C PRO A 59 8.25 0.26 -15.85
N SER A 60 8.46 -0.97 -15.39
CA SER A 60 7.53 -2.06 -15.71
C SER A 60 6.13 -1.79 -15.15
N ARG A 61 5.08 -2.26 -15.85
CA ARG A 61 3.69 -2.18 -15.36
C ARG A 61 3.52 -2.77 -13.96
N ARG A 62 4.28 -3.82 -13.62
CA ARG A 62 4.28 -4.44 -12.29
C ARG A 62 4.81 -3.49 -11.21
N PHE A 63 5.89 -2.78 -11.51
CA PHE A 63 6.48 -1.80 -10.60
C PHE A 63 5.53 -0.64 -10.35
N VAL A 64 4.97 -0.05 -11.42
CA VAL A 64 4.01 1.07 -11.31
C VAL A 64 2.80 0.68 -10.47
N ASN A 65 2.23 -0.51 -10.69
CA ASN A 65 1.09 -0.99 -9.93
C ASN A 65 1.42 -1.23 -8.45
N ARG A 66 2.62 -1.72 -8.15
CA ARG A 66 3.07 -1.90 -6.75
C ARG A 66 3.22 -0.54 -6.07
N LEU A 67 3.95 0.38 -6.70
CA LEU A 67 4.19 1.72 -6.18
C LEU A 67 2.88 2.49 -5.95
N ARG A 68 1.91 2.37 -6.88
CA ARG A 68 0.57 2.93 -6.71
C ARG A 68 -0.13 2.40 -5.46
N ASN A 69 -0.02 1.09 -5.19
CA ASN A 69 -0.65 0.52 -4.00
C ASN A 69 0.04 0.98 -2.70
N ASP A 70 1.36 1.12 -2.74
CA ASP A 70 2.14 1.60 -1.60
C ASP A 70 1.83 3.08 -1.28
N LEU A 71 1.70 3.93 -2.31
CA LEU A 71 1.40 5.36 -2.17
C LEU A 71 -0.06 5.65 -1.81
N VAL A 72 -1.01 4.93 -2.41
CA VAL A 72 -2.44 5.11 -2.14
C VAL A 72 -2.84 4.48 -0.80
N GLY A 73 -1.94 3.72 -0.17
CA GLY A 73 -2.23 3.03 1.08
C GLY A 73 -3.33 2.00 0.92
N THR A 74 -3.52 1.47 -0.30
CA THR A 74 -4.33 0.26 -0.49
C THR A 74 -3.52 -0.92 0.05
N GLN A 75 -3.49 -0.98 1.38
CA GLN A 75 -3.13 -2.16 2.14
C GLN A 75 -3.96 -3.28 1.51
N ARG A 76 -3.33 -4.09 0.67
CA ARG A 76 -3.93 -5.36 0.26
C ARG A 76 -4.08 -6.10 1.57
N THR A 77 -5.28 -6.02 2.15
CA THR A 77 -5.76 -6.97 3.14
C THR A 77 -5.77 -8.31 2.42
N ASN A 78 -4.60 -8.93 2.33
CA ASN A 78 -4.43 -10.33 2.05
C ASN A 78 -5.00 -11.06 3.28
N ILE A 79 -6.33 -11.07 3.37
CA ILE A 79 -7.09 -11.82 4.38
C ILE A 79 -6.61 -13.28 4.37
N VAL A 80 -6.25 -13.80 3.19
CA VAL A 80 -5.69 -15.13 2.98
C VAL A 80 -4.32 -15.33 3.65
N ASN A 81 -3.39 -14.36 3.58
CA ASN A 81 -2.11 -14.48 4.32
C ASN A 81 -2.27 -14.26 5.82
N ARG A 82 -3.28 -13.50 6.25
CA ARG A 82 -3.57 -13.33 7.68
C ARG A 82 -4.05 -14.63 8.31
N VAL A 83 -4.90 -15.39 7.62
CA VAL A 83 -5.39 -16.71 8.08
C VAL A 83 -4.26 -17.74 8.18
N ARG A 84 -3.28 -17.70 7.26
CA ARG A 84 -2.15 -18.65 7.25
C ARG A 84 -1.16 -18.47 8.41
N TYR A 85 -1.16 -17.31 9.08
CA TYR A 85 -0.27 -16.99 10.21
C TYR A 85 -1.00 -16.88 11.56
N LEU A 86 -2.24 -17.37 11.68
CA LEU A 86 -2.90 -17.46 12.98
C LEU A 86 -2.23 -18.58 13.83
N PRO A 87 -1.80 -18.28 15.08
CA PRO A 87 -1.29 -19.30 16.00
C PRO A 87 -2.26 -20.47 16.10
N PRO A 88 -1.80 -21.73 16.18
CA PRO A 88 -2.66 -22.91 16.11
C PRO A 88 -3.81 -22.91 17.12
N ARG A 89 -3.65 -22.21 18.26
CA ARG A 89 -4.70 -22.00 19.28
C ARG A 89 -5.89 -21.18 18.78
N VAL A 90 -5.66 -20.21 17.89
CA VAL A 90 -6.72 -19.35 17.34
C VAL A 90 -7.50 -20.05 16.23
N GLN A 91 -6.86 -20.97 15.50
CA GLN A 91 -7.53 -21.79 14.49
C GLN A 91 -8.58 -22.72 15.11
N ILE A 92 -8.25 -23.32 16.26
CA ILE A 92 -9.18 -24.17 17.03
C ILE A 92 -10.37 -23.34 17.52
N ALA A 93 -10.12 -22.16 18.09
CA ALA A 93 -11.18 -21.26 18.56
C ALA A 93 -12.11 -20.81 17.43
N ALA A 94 -11.57 -20.48 16.26
CA ALA A 94 -12.35 -20.11 15.08
C ALA A 94 -13.22 -21.28 14.57
N GLY A 95 -12.68 -22.50 14.58
CA GLY A 95 -13.45 -23.70 14.26
C GLY A 95 -14.60 -23.94 15.24
N ILE A 96 -14.33 -23.85 16.56
CA ILE A 96 -15.35 -24.01 17.60
C ILE A 96 -16.44 -22.92 17.47
N ALA A 97 -16.05 -21.68 17.22
CA ALA A 97 -16.99 -20.58 17.05
C ALA A 97 -17.91 -20.77 15.83
N LEU A 98 -17.38 -21.29 14.72
CA LEU A 98 -18.17 -21.62 13.52
C LEU A 98 -19.17 -22.75 13.80
N VAL A 99 -18.73 -23.84 14.45
CA VAL A 99 -19.59 -24.97 14.79
C VAL A 99 -20.67 -24.55 15.79
N ALA A 100 -20.29 -23.80 16.82
CA ALA A 100 -21.24 -23.28 17.82
C ALA A 100 -22.26 -22.34 17.17
N GLY A 101 -21.81 -21.41 16.31
CA GLY A 101 -22.69 -20.51 15.58
C GLY A 101 -23.66 -21.25 14.65
N PHE A 102 -23.18 -22.29 13.96
CA PHE A 102 -24.02 -23.12 13.10
C PHE A 102 -25.05 -23.95 13.89
N MET A 103 -24.65 -24.53 15.02
CA MET A 103 -25.56 -25.23 15.93
C MET A 103 -26.64 -24.28 16.47
N LEU A 104 -26.25 -23.07 16.87
CA LEU A 104 -27.17 -22.08 17.43
C LEU A 104 -28.19 -21.61 16.38
N LEU A 105 -27.76 -21.41 15.14
CA LEU A 105 -28.64 -21.08 14.01
C LEU A 105 -29.60 -22.24 13.67
N SER A 106 -29.10 -23.48 13.62
CA SER A 106 -29.92 -24.67 13.34
C SER A 106 -30.97 -24.89 14.44
N ARG A 107 -30.57 -24.69 15.70
CA ARG A 107 -31.49 -24.81 16.84
C ARG A 107 -32.57 -23.74 16.82
N ARG A 108 -32.23 -22.52 16.38
CA ARG A 108 -33.22 -21.45 16.20
C ARG A 108 -34.23 -21.81 15.12
N ARG A 109 -33.79 -22.34 13.98
CA ARG A 109 -34.71 -22.80 12.91
C ARG A 109 -35.66 -23.90 13.37
N LEU A 110 -35.17 -24.90 14.10
CA LEU A 110 -36.01 -25.98 14.63
C LEU A 110 -37.08 -25.50 15.63
N ILE A 111 -36.81 -24.45 16.40
CA ILE A 111 -37.78 -23.86 17.33
C ILE A 111 -38.84 -23.04 16.57
N ASP A 112 -38.43 -22.35 15.50
CA ASP A 112 -39.36 -21.60 14.65
C ASP A 112 -40.28 -22.56 13.88
N ASP A 113 -39.77 -23.68 13.35
CA ASP A 113 -40.59 -24.71 12.69
C ASP A 113 -41.59 -25.36 13.67
N ALA A 114 -41.18 -25.69 14.91
CA ALA A 114 -42.07 -26.28 15.91
C ALA A 114 -43.19 -25.34 16.39
N ARG A 115 -42.99 -24.02 16.30
CA ARG A 115 -44.04 -23.03 16.59
C ARG A 115 -45.07 -22.94 15.47
N GLN A 116 -44.66 -23.17 14.22
CA GLN A 116 -45.54 -23.10 13.06
C GLN A 116 -46.53 -24.29 13.04
N ASP A 117 -46.07 -25.50 13.37
CA ASP A 117 -46.92 -26.70 13.49
C ASP A 117 -47.97 -26.58 14.61
N SER A 118 -47.69 -25.81 15.67
CA SER A 118 -48.65 -25.61 16.78
C SER A 118 -49.75 -24.59 16.45
N GLN A 119 -49.60 -23.81 15.38
CA GLN A 119 -50.54 -22.78 14.97
C GLN A 119 -51.55 -23.26 13.91
N GLU A 120 -51.35 -24.46 13.35
CA GLU A 120 -52.23 -25.11 12.36
C GLU A 120 -53.23 -26.11 12.98
N ILE A 121 -53.71 -25.89 14.21
CA ILE A 121 -54.91 -26.59 14.68
C ILE A 121 -56.13 -25.76 14.25
N PRO A 122 -56.85 -26.13 13.16
CA PRO A 122 -58.00 -25.39 12.71
C PRO A 122 -59.13 -25.49 13.73
N VAL A 123 -59.68 -24.33 14.07
CA VAL A 123 -60.92 -24.13 14.83
C VAL A 123 -62.07 -24.74 14.02
N LEU A 124 -62.32 -26.03 14.19
CA LEU A 124 -63.47 -26.74 13.64
C LEU A 124 -64.15 -27.54 14.75
N GLN A 125 -64.81 -26.84 15.68
CA GLN A 125 -66.00 -27.35 16.36
C GLN A 125 -66.54 -26.29 17.32
N GLN A 126 -67.54 -25.55 16.88
CA GLN A 126 -68.61 -25.07 17.75
C GLN A 126 -69.82 -24.73 16.86
N GLN A 127 -70.65 -25.75 16.69
CA GLN A 127 -72.06 -25.64 16.30
C GLN A 127 -72.89 -25.97 17.54
#